data_AF-A0A1E4K024-F1
#
_entry.id   AF-A0A1E4K024-F1
#
_cell.length_a   1.000
_cell.length_b   1.000
_cell.length_c   1.000
_cell.angle_alpha   90.00
_cell.angle_beta   90.00
_cell.angle_gamma   90.00
#
_symmetry.space_group_name_H-M   'P 1'
#
loop_
_entity.id
_entity.type
_entity.pdbx_description
1 polymer ?
#
loop_
_entity_poly.entity_id
_entity_poly.type
_entity_poly.pdbx_seq_one_letter_code
_entity_poly.pdbx_strand_id
1 'polypeptide(L)'
;MNRADNPWQEDETGYVDHLKQERVLFAWCLQTFAGMPAAEAQAAAEAFYEYEPASDPYRGLVFTAEAWHCAMLHIFGAHYWITQPSLAQPSAEYTRLSDSLAAPLPPEPPIRRATEDGSHDSQG
;
A
#
# COMPACT_ATOMS: atom_id res chain seq x y z
N MET A 1 13.36 9.69 -4.03
CA MET A 1 12.97 10.09 -2.67
C MET A 1 14.21 10.53 -1.91
N ASN A 2 14.22 11.74 -1.34
CA ASN A 2 15.19 12.10 -0.31
C ASN A 2 14.68 11.52 1.03
N ARG A 3 15.56 11.16 1.96
CA ARG A 3 15.20 10.48 3.22
C ARG A 3 14.19 11.27 4.08
N ALA A 4 14.05 12.57 3.84
CA ALA A 4 13.13 13.46 4.56
C ALA A 4 11.67 13.47 4.01
N ASP A 5 11.34 12.64 3.01
CA ASP A 5 10.02 12.69 2.33
C ASP A 5 9.22 11.37 2.42
N ASN A 6 9.70 10.36 3.17
CA ASN A 6 8.97 9.10 3.36
C ASN A 6 8.24 9.10 4.72
N PRO A 7 6.90 9.24 4.75
CA PRO A 7 6.13 9.33 6.00
C PRO A 7 6.27 8.08 6.87
N TRP A 8 6.57 6.92 6.28
CA TRP A 8 6.71 5.66 6.98
C TRP A 8 8.02 5.55 7.79
N GLN A 9 9.00 6.42 7.57
CA GLN A 9 10.25 6.41 8.33
C GLN A 9 10.11 7.05 9.71
N GLU A 10 9.17 7.98 9.88
CA GLU A 10 8.98 8.74 11.11
C GLU A 10 7.81 8.21 11.96
N ASP A 11 6.83 7.55 11.33
CA ASP A 11 5.64 7.01 12.01
C ASP A 11 5.64 5.47 12.05
N GLU A 12 6.28 4.91 13.09
CA GLU A 12 6.31 3.46 13.31
C GLU A 12 4.92 2.87 13.59
N THR A 13 4.09 3.57 14.35
CA THR A 13 2.76 3.08 14.74
C THR A 13 1.85 3.03 13.51
N GLY A 14 1.81 4.12 12.74
CA GLY A 14 1.06 4.18 11.49
C GLY A 14 1.54 3.14 10.49
N TYR A 15 2.86 2.95 10.35
CA TYR A 15 3.42 1.90 9.51
C TYR A 15 2.92 0.50 9.93
N VAL A 16 3.06 0.16 11.21
CA VAL A 16 2.69 -1.17 11.72
C VAL A 16 1.19 -1.43 11.60
N ASP A 17 0.35 -0.41 11.83
CA ASP A 17 -1.10 -0.58 11.72
C ASP A 17 -1.54 -0.70 10.26
N HIS A 18 -0.93 0.07 9.35
CA HIS A 18 -1.16 -0.07 7.92
C HIS A 18 -0.68 -1.43 7.40
N LEU A 19 0.50 -1.90 7.83
CA LEU A 19 1.03 -3.22 7.49
C LEU A 19 0.06 -4.35 7.90
N LYS A 20 -0.53 -4.26 9.10
CA LYS A 20 -1.54 -5.24 9.55
C LYS A 20 -2.79 -5.20 8.67
N GLN A 21 -3.28 -4.01 8.32
CA GLN A 21 -4.45 -3.85 7.46
C GLN A 21 -4.22 -4.50 6.09
N GLU A 22 -3.10 -4.18 5.44
CA GLU A 22 -2.72 -4.74 4.14
C GLU A 22 -2.63 -6.27 4.19
N ARG A 23 -2.03 -6.84 5.25
CA ARG A 23 -1.96 -8.29 5.44
C ARG A 23 -3.34 -8.94 5.57
N VAL A 24 -4.24 -8.33 6.34
CA VAL A 24 -5.62 -8.84 6.51
C VAL A 24 -6.37 -8.81 5.18
N LEU A 25 -6.29 -7.70 4.45
CA LEU A 25 -6.98 -7.52 3.17
C LEU A 25 -6.44 -8.46 2.09
N PHE A 26 -5.13 -8.63 2.01
CA PHE A 26 -4.50 -9.56 1.08
C PHE A 26 -4.86 -11.02 1.39
N ALA A 27 -4.76 -11.43 2.66
CA ALA A 27 -5.15 -12.77 3.10
C ALA A 27 -6.64 -13.05 2.85
N TRP A 28 -7.50 -12.05 3.01
CA TRP A 28 -8.92 -12.17 2.68
C TRP A 28 -9.12 -12.39 1.18
N CYS A 29 -8.40 -11.67 0.31
CA CYS A 29 -8.45 -11.89 -1.14
C CYS A 29 -7.98 -13.30 -1.53
N LEU A 30 -6.90 -13.81 -0.93
CA LEU A 30 -6.42 -15.17 -1.21
C LEU A 30 -7.44 -16.24 -0.82
N GLN A 31 -8.11 -16.08 0.33
CA GLN A 31 -9.18 -16.98 0.75
C GLN A 31 -10.37 -16.93 -0.22
N THR A 32 -10.81 -15.72 -0.57
CA THR A 32 -12.04 -15.50 -1.35
C THR A 32 -11.87 -15.88 -2.83
N PHE A 33 -10.74 -15.52 -3.45
CA PHE A 33 -10.57 -15.64 -4.91
C PHE A 33 -9.66 -16.79 -5.33
N ALA A 34 -8.80 -17.29 -4.43
CA ALA A 34 -7.94 -18.46 -4.71
C ALA A 34 -8.34 -19.71 -3.91
N GLY A 35 -9.32 -19.61 -3.01
CA GLY A 35 -9.74 -20.73 -2.15
C GLY A 35 -8.65 -21.18 -1.17
N MET A 36 -7.67 -20.32 -0.89
CA MET A 36 -6.54 -20.65 -0.03
C MET A 36 -7.00 -20.81 1.43
N PRO A 37 -6.55 -21.84 2.17
CA PRO A 37 -6.85 -21.98 3.58
C PRO A 37 -6.38 -20.77 4.40
N ALA A 38 -7.12 -20.39 5.44
CA ALA A 38 -6.85 -19.18 6.22
C ALA A 38 -5.41 -19.08 6.75
N ALA A 39 -4.86 -20.17 7.27
CA ALA A 39 -3.48 -20.19 7.79
C ALA A 39 -2.43 -19.99 6.68
N GLU A 40 -2.65 -20.56 5.50
CA GLU A 40 -1.77 -20.39 4.33
C GLU A 40 -1.88 -18.97 3.77
N ALA A 41 -3.10 -18.42 3.71
CA ALA A 41 -3.34 -17.05 3.28
C ALA A 41 -2.67 -16.02 4.19
N GLN A 42 -2.72 -16.26 5.50
CA GLN A 42 -2.02 -15.41 6.47
C GLN A 42 -0.50 -15.48 6.28
N ALA A 43 0.06 -16.69 6.17
CA ALA A 43 1.50 -16.85 5.95
C ALA A 43 1.96 -16.21 4.62
N ALA A 44 1.16 -16.33 3.56
CA ALA A 44 1.42 -15.69 2.27
C ALA A 44 1.36 -14.16 2.38
N ALA A 45 0.40 -13.61 3.13
CA ALA A 45 0.32 -12.18 3.38
C ALA A 45 1.51 -11.65 4.18
N GLU A 46 1.96 -12.39 5.20
CA GLU A 46 3.16 -12.05 5.98
C GLU A 46 4.44 -12.07 5.13
N ALA A 47 4.54 -13.00 4.19
CA ALA A 47 5.67 -13.09 3.27
C ALA A 47 5.63 -12.00 2.17
N PHE A 48 4.45 -11.63 1.68
CA PHE A 48 4.31 -10.58 0.68
C PHE A 48 4.51 -9.18 1.27
N TYR A 49 3.91 -8.93 2.42
CA TYR A 49 4.06 -7.68 3.18
C TYR A 49 5.02 -7.91 4.33
N GLU A 50 6.32 -8.00 4.04
CA GLU A 50 7.35 -8.12 5.08
C GLU A 50 7.43 -6.83 5.91
N TYR A 51 7.85 -6.96 7.18
CA TYR A 51 8.18 -5.78 7.97
C TYR A 51 9.49 -5.18 7.46
N GLU A 52 9.45 -3.91 7.08
CA GLU A 52 10.61 -3.14 6.66
C GLU A 52 11.05 -2.21 7.80
N PRO A 53 12.35 -2.16 8.13
CA PRO A 53 12.86 -1.31 9.19
C PRO A 53 12.77 0.17 8.80
N ALA A 54 12.62 1.07 9.78
CA ALA A 54 12.57 2.52 9.56
C ALA A 54 13.80 3.10 8.82
N SER A 55 14.94 2.39 8.84
CA SER A 55 16.14 2.77 8.08
C SER A 55 16.06 2.49 6.58
N ASP A 56 15.09 1.69 6.12
CA ASP A 56 14.93 1.34 4.72
C ASP A 56 14.44 2.57 3.92
N PRO A 57 15.19 3.04 2.90
CA PRO A 57 14.80 4.17 2.07
C PRO A 57 13.50 3.92 1.27
N TYR A 58 13.14 2.66 1.04
CA TYR A 58 11.96 2.25 0.28
C TYR A 58 10.85 1.69 1.16
N ARG A 59 10.93 1.86 2.50
CA ARG A 59 9.88 1.46 3.43
C ARG A 59 8.50 1.94 2.97
N GLY A 60 7.53 1.04 2.95
CA GLY A 60 6.15 1.28 2.56
C GLY A 60 5.94 1.45 1.06
N LEU A 61 6.93 1.17 0.21
CA LEU A 61 6.75 1.20 -1.25
C LEU A 61 5.68 0.20 -1.71
N VAL A 62 5.59 -0.95 -1.03
CA VAL A 62 4.56 -1.96 -1.31
C VAL A 62 3.14 -1.45 -1.07
N PHE A 63 2.96 -0.44 -0.20
CA PHE A 63 1.65 0.16 0.11
C PHE A 63 1.15 1.14 -0.97
N THR A 64 1.98 1.47 -1.97
CA THR A 64 1.57 2.36 -3.07
C THR A 64 0.52 1.73 -3.99
N ALA A 65 0.36 0.41 -3.93
CA ALA A 65 -0.73 -0.30 -4.57
C ALA A 65 -1.66 -0.89 -3.50
N GLU A 66 -2.97 -0.78 -3.71
CA GLU A 66 -3.97 -1.36 -2.81
C GLU A 66 -3.81 -2.89 -2.72
N ALA A 67 -3.97 -3.47 -1.51
CA ALA A 67 -3.95 -4.92 -1.30
C ALA A 67 -4.84 -5.71 -2.27
N TRP A 68 -5.98 -5.15 -2.69
CA TRP A 68 -6.82 -5.72 -3.75
C TRP A 68 -6.02 -5.94 -5.05
N HIS A 69 -5.37 -4.89 -5.55
CA HIS A 69 -4.63 -4.96 -6.81
C HIS A 69 -3.45 -5.92 -6.71
N CYS A 70 -2.70 -5.86 -5.61
CA CYS A 70 -1.63 -6.79 -5.31
C CYS A 70 -2.13 -8.24 -5.32
N ALA A 71 -3.25 -8.54 -4.66
CA ALA A 71 -3.81 -9.88 -4.61
C ALA A 71 -4.32 -10.35 -5.97
N MET A 72 -5.02 -9.50 -6.73
CA MET A 72 -5.51 -9.86 -8.06
C MET A 72 -4.35 -10.15 -9.03
N LEU A 73 -3.27 -9.36 -8.98
CA LEU A 73 -2.03 -9.65 -9.71
C LEU A 73 -1.40 -10.97 -9.29
N HIS A 74 -1.38 -11.26 -7.98
CA HIS A 74 -0.82 -12.49 -7.44
C HIS A 74 -1.58 -13.73 -7.91
N ILE A 75 -2.91 -13.68 -7.91
CA ILE A 75 -3.78 -14.83 -8.22
C ILE A 75 -3.92 -15.02 -9.74
N PHE A 76 -4.14 -13.93 -10.48
CA PHE A 76 -4.55 -13.99 -11.89
C PHE A 76 -3.46 -13.51 -12.86
N GLY A 77 -2.35 -12.98 -12.34
CA GLY A 77 -1.24 -12.48 -13.13
C GLY A 77 -1.46 -11.07 -13.69
N ALA A 78 -0.48 -10.64 -14.48
CA ALA A 78 -0.53 -9.35 -15.17
C ALA A 78 -1.74 -9.28 -16.12
N HIS A 79 -2.31 -8.08 -16.28
CA HIS A 79 -3.48 -7.83 -17.13
C HIS A 79 -4.77 -8.55 -16.68
N TYR A 80 -4.87 -8.96 -15.42
CA TYR A 80 -6.09 -9.61 -14.91
C TYR A 80 -7.36 -8.79 -15.17
N TRP A 81 -7.27 -7.45 -15.19
CA TRP A 81 -8.41 -6.57 -15.45
C TRP A 81 -8.91 -6.63 -16.91
N ILE A 82 -8.09 -7.11 -17.84
CA ILE A 82 -8.50 -7.37 -19.23
C ILE A 82 -9.19 -8.73 -19.32
N THR A 83 -8.63 -9.75 -18.67
CA THR A 83 -9.16 -11.13 -18.73
C THR A 83 -10.35 -11.35 -17.80
N GLN A 84 -10.44 -10.57 -16.72
CA GLN A 84 -11.51 -10.58 -15.73
C GLN A 84 -11.92 -9.14 -15.34
N PRO A 85 -12.66 -8.44 -16.22
CA PRO A 85 -13.03 -7.03 -16.00
C PRO A 85 -13.84 -6.78 -14.72
N SER A 86 -14.58 -7.78 -14.23
CA SER A 86 -15.33 -7.69 -12.97
C SER A 86 -14.44 -7.53 -11.74
N LEU A 87 -13.15 -7.84 -11.83
CA LEU A 87 -12.18 -7.71 -10.75
C LEU A 87 -11.35 -6.42 -10.84
N ALA A 88 -11.57 -5.61 -11.89
CA ALA A 88 -10.86 -4.34 -12.08
C ALA A 88 -11.11 -3.34 -10.94
N GLN A 89 -12.19 -3.53 -10.17
CA GLN A 89 -12.52 -2.74 -8.99
C GLN A 89 -12.73 -3.68 -7.79
N PRO A 90 -12.41 -3.24 -6.57
CA PRO A 90 -12.71 -3.99 -5.36
C PRO A 90 -14.17 -4.36 -5.23
N SER A 91 -14.44 -5.56 -4.69
CA SER A 91 -15.81 -5.96 -4.39
C SER A 91 -16.37 -5.15 -3.21
N ALA A 92 -17.70 -5.03 -3.14
CA ALA A 92 -18.34 -4.34 -2.01
C ALA A 92 -18.07 -4.99 -0.64
N GLU A 93 -17.75 -6.28 -0.62
CA GLU A 93 -17.33 -6.98 0.61
C GLU A 93 -15.93 -6.58 1.03
N TYR A 94 -15.01 -6.50 0.08
CA TYR A 94 -13.66 -6.00 0.31
C TYR A 94 -13.69 -4.56 0.83
N THR A 95 -14.45 -3.67 0.18
CA THR A 95 -14.54 -2.27 0.59
C THR A 95 -15.04 -2.14 2.03
N ARG A 96 -16.10 -2.88 2.41
CA ARG A 96 -16.60 -2.88 3.79
C ARG A 96 -15.56 -3.38 4.80
N LEU A 97 -14.81 -4.42 4.45
CA LEU A 97 -13.74 -4.92 5.31
C LEU A 97 -12.63 -3.86 5.45
N SER A 98 -12.18 -3.27 4.34
CA SER A 98 -11.18 -2.21 4.33
C SER A 98 -11.61 -1.01 5.18
N ASP A 99 -12.84 -0.54 5.00
CA ASP A 99 -13.39 0.58 5.78
C ASP A 99 -13.45 0.26 7.28
N SER A 100 -13.75 -0.99 7.65
CA SER A 100 -13.78 -1.39 9.07
C SER A 100 -12.39 -1.47 9.71
N LEU A 101 -11.34 -1.63 8.91
CA LEU A 101 -9.95 -1.75 9.36
C LEU A 101 -9.19 -0.42 9.31
N ALA A 102 -9.67 0.55 8.53
CA ALA A 102 -8.98 1.81 8.28
C ALA A 102 -8.69 2.56 9.58
N ALA A 103 -7.41 2.60 9.94
CA ALA A 103 -6.84 3.59 10.85
C ALA A 103 -6.67 4.93 10.09
N PRO A 104 -6.60 6.08 10.78
CA PRO A 104 -6.25 7.32 10.11
C PRO A 104 -4.87 7.19 9.46
N LEU A 105 -4.79 7.36 8.13
CA LEU A 105 -3.52 7.38 7.40
C LEU A 105 -2.60 8.46 7.98
N PRO A 106 -1.28 8.22 8.07
CA PRO A 106 -0.35 9.31 8.32
C PRO A 106 -0.55 10.40 7.26
N PRO A 107 -0.39 11.69 7.61
CA PRO A 107 -0.64 12.77 6.68
C PRO A 107 0.19 12.58 5.42
N GLU A 108 -0.43 12.76 4.24
CA GLU A 108 0.31 12.75 2.99
C GLU A 108 1.49 13.74 3.11
N PRO A 109 2.71 13.35 2.69
CA PRO A 109 3.83 14.25 2.70
C PRO A 109 3.46 15.47 1.85
N PRO A 110 3.78 16.70 2.31
CA PRO A 110 3.43 17.89 1.58
C PRO A 110 4.00 17.79 0.16
N ILE A 111 3.15 17.98 -0.85
CA ILE A 111 3.59 18.15 -2.24
C ILE A 111 4.54 19.36 -2.22
N ARG A 112 5.85 19.10 -2.22
CA ARG A 112 6.84 20.15 -2.40
C ARG A 112 6.64 20.68 -3.82
N ARG A 113 5.88 21.77 -3.94
CA ARG A 113 5.94 22.62 -5.13
C ARG A 113 7.41 22.93 -5.32
N ALA A 114 7.96 22.59 -6.48
CA ALA A 114 9.29 22.99 -6.87
C ALA A 114 9.39 24.49 -6.57
N THR A 115 10.27 24.84 -5.64
CA THR A 115 10.63 26.23 -5.40
C THR A 115 11.24 26.71 -6.71
N GLU A 116 10.49 27.54 -7.44
CA GLU A 116 11.03 28.42 -8.46
C GLU A 116 11.94 29.43 -7.74
N ASP A 117 13.13 28.98 -7.36
CA ASP A 117 14.19 29.85 -6.87
C ASP A 117 14.99 30.31 -8.09
N GLY A 118 14.45 31.34 -8.74
CA GLY A 118 15.08 32.10 -9.81
C GLY A 118 15.31 33.53 -9.34
N SER A 119 16.18 33.69 -8.34
CA SER A 119 16.74 34.99 -7.95
C SER A 119 17.34 35.69 -9.17
N HIS A 120 16.88 36.91 -9.45
CA HIS A 120 17.68 37.92 -10.15
C HIS A 120 17.52 39.23 -9.40
N ASP A 121 18.26 39.33 -8.30
CA ASP A 121 18.79 40.63 -7.89
C ASP A 121 19.77 41.07 -8.98
N SER A 122 19.52 42.24 -9.55
CA SER A 122 20.55 43.04 -10.21
C SER A 122 20.31 44.48 -9.81
N GLN A 123 21.20 44.94 -8.92
CA GLN A 123 21.41 46.35 -8.67
C GLN A 123 21.86 47.06 -9.96
N GLY A 124 21.37 48.29 -10.13
CA GLY A 124 21.78 49.26 -11.13
C GLY A 124 20.98 50.53 -10.97
#